data_AF-A0A1G4QPK8-F1
#
_entry.id   AF-A0A1G4QPK8-F1
#
_cell.length_a   1.000
_cell.length_b   1.000
_cell.length_c   1.000
_cell.angle_alpha   90.00
_cell.angle_beta   90.00
_cell.angle_gamma   90.00
#
_symmetry.space_group_name_H-M   'P 1'
#
loop_
_entity.id
_entity.type
_entity.pdbx_description
1 polymer ?
#
loop_
_entity_poly.entity_id
_entity_poly.type
_entity_poly.pdbx_seq_one_letter_code
_entity_poly.pdbx_strand_id
1 'polypeptide(L)'
;MSESDRWIELEPEAFADNGHPILRAMRGTLILVRLNQIDANDEMTSYEILAGQLIRANRSEGFVLSLVGKKSGQELFLPLVPAAFNLQPPGQYMLSCGSVIENPVFLGAFDVYRPS
;
A
#
# COMPACT_ATOMS: atom_id res chain seq x y z
N MET A 1 -23.06 15.61 -27.77
CA MET A 1 -22.69 14.63 -26.72
C MET A 1 -21.17 14.61 -26.71
N SER A 2 -20.54 15.13 -25.65
CA SER A 2 -19.08 15.34 -25.65
C SER A 2 -18.34 14.00 -25.57
N GLU A 3 -17.11 13.97 -26.09
CA GLU A 3 -16.18 12.83 -25.98
C GLU A 3 -15.80 12.47 -24.53
N SER A 4 -16.29 13.23 -23.55
CA SER A 4 -16.06 13.03 -22.11
C SER A 4 -16.90 11.88 -21.51
N ASP A 5 -17.92 11.38 -22.22
CA ASP A 5 -18.86 10.38 -21.71
C ASP A 5 -18.55 8.93 -22.16
N ARG A 6 -17.42 8.69 -22.85
CA ARG A 6 -17.11 7.38 -23.46
C ARG A 6 -16.00 6.56 -22.78
N TRP A 7 -15.50 6.99 -21.62
CA TRP A 7 -14.54 6.24 -20.81
C TRP A 7 -15.17 5.58 -19.58
N ILE A 8 -16.39 5.07 -19.72
CA ILE A 8 -16.94 4.07 -18.79
C ILE A 8 -16.81 2.71 -19.49
N GLU A 9 -15.58 2.37 -19.89
CA GLU A 9 -15.25 1.00 -20.25
C GLU A 9 -15.14 0.23 -18.92
N LEU A 10 -16.28 -0.34 -18.52
CA LEU A 10 -16.47 -1.48 -17.64
C LEU A 10 -15.17 -1.99 -16.97
N GLU A 11 -14.74 -1.24 -15.97
CA GLU A 11 -13.65 -1.60 -15.08
C GLU A 11 -14.09 -2.85 -14.26
N PRO A 12 -13.37 -3.98 -14.33
CA PRO A 12 -13.59 -5.13 -13.43
C PRO A 12 -13.58 -4.75 -11.93
N GLU A 13 -13.15 -3.52 -11.62
CA GLU A 13 -12.84 -2.88 -10.34
C GLU A 13 -14.01 -2.53 -9.39
N ALA A 14 -15.27 -2.87 -9.63
CA ALA A 14 -16.32 -2.35 -8.76
C ALA A 14 -16.24 -2.88 -7.31
N PHE A 15 -16.25 -4.19 -7.02
CA PHE A 15 -16.60 -4.63 -5.64
C PHE A 15 -16.16 -6.03 -5.18
N ALA A 16 -14.93 -6.47 -5.44
CA ALA A 16 -14.48 -7.77 -4.91
C ALA A 16 -14.35 -7.85 -3.36
N ASP A 17 -14.53 -6.73 -2.63
CA ASP A 17 -14.51 -6.73 -1.17
C ASP A 17 -15.47 -5.74 -0.51
N ASN A 18 -16.72 -5.73 -0.98
CA ASN A 18 -17.76 -4.88 -0.41
C ASN A 18 -18.10 -5.21 1.07
N GLY A 19 -17.54 -6.27 1.66
CA GLY A 19 -17.93 -6.79 2.96
C GLY A 19 -16.99 -6.49 4.13
N HIS A 20 -15.68 -6.28 3.90
CA HIS A 20 -14.74 -6.13 5.01
C HIS A 20 -14.66 -4.66 5.48
N PRO A 21 -15.16 -4.30 6.69
CA PRO A 21 -15.30 -2.90 7.12
C PRO A 21 -13.99 -2.12 7.09
N ILE A 22 -12.87 -2.80 7.37
CA ILE A 22 -11.54 -2.17 7.40
C ILE A 22 -11.06 -1.70 6.02
N LEU A 23 -11.41 -2.39 4.93
CA LEU A 23 -10.98 -2.00 3.58
C LEU A 23 -11.64 -0.70 3.14
N ARG A 24 -12.89 -0.48 3.58
CA ARG A 24 -13.58 0.80 3.40
C ARG A 24 -12.91 1.91 4.19
N ALA A 25 -12.47 1.64 5.42
CA ALA A 25 -11.78 2.61 6.27
C ALA A 25 -10.36 2.95 5.78
N MET A 26 -9.68 1.99 5.15
CA MET A 26 -8.31 2.18 4.64
C MET A 26 -8.27 2.89 3.28
N ARG A 27 -9.34 2.84 2.48
CA ARG A 27 -9.35 3.41 1.12
C ARG A 27 -9.03 4.91 1.13
N GLY A 28 -8.12 5.34 0.26
CA GLY A 28 -7.67 6.73 0.16
C GLY A 28 -6.81 7.22 1.32
N THR A 29 -6.61 6.42 2.37
CA THR A 29 -5.73 6.78 3.48
C THR A 29 -4.26 6.63 3.09
N LEU A 30 -3.40 7.43 3.71
CA LEU A 30 -1.96 7.28 3.60
C LEU A 30 -1.49 6.15 4.51
N ILE A 31 -0.78 5.18 3.93
CA ILE A 31 -0.30 3.99 4.62
C ILE A 31 1.23 4.00 4.63
N LEU A 32 1.82 3.83 5.81
CA LEU A 32 3.24 3.57 6.00
C LEU A 32 3.50 2.07 5.82
N VAL A 33 4.55 1.71 5.10
CA VAL A 33 4.89 0.32 4.80
C VAL A 33 6.35 0.07 5.13
N ARG A 34 6.63 -0.99 5.90
CA ARG A 34 7.99 -1.50 6.10
C ARG A 34 8.14 -2.82 5.35
N LEU A 35 9.09 -2.88 4.43
CA LEU A 35 9.46 -4.08 3.70
C LEU A 35 10.77 -4.64 4.28
N ASN A 36 10.70 -5.73 5.03
CA ASN A 36 11.87 -6.39 5.59
C ASN A 36 12.48 -7.29 4.51
N GLN A 37 13.78 -7.20 4.29
CA GLN A 37 14.50 -8.07 3.37
C GLN A 37 15.04 -9.26 4.16
N ILE A 38 14.52 -10.44 3.85
CA ILE A 38 14.87 -11.69 4.54
C ILE A 38 15.74 -12.53 3.60
N ASP A 39 16.84 -13.08 4.14
CA ASP A 39 17.73 -13.97 3.39
C ASP A 39 17.28 -15.44 3.45
N ALA A 40 18.11 -16.34 2.89
CA ALA A 40 17.83 -17.77 2.84
C ALA A 40 17.89 -18.48 4.20
N ASN A 41 18.42 -17.83 5.24
CA ASN A 41 18.51 -18.37 6.61
C ASN A 41 17.40 -17.84 7.51
N ASP A 42 16.35 -17.22 6.94
CA ASP A 42 15.30 -16.49 7.67
C ASP A 42 15.82 -15.31 8.50
N GLU A 43 16.99 -14.75 8.16
CA GLU A 43 17.55 -13.60 8.84
C GLU A 43 17.18 -12.28 8.13
N MET A 44 16.79 -11.26 8.91
CA MET A 44 16.54 -9.92 8.38
C MET A 44 17.86 -9.21 8.08
N THR A 45 18.10 -8.91 6.81
CA THR A 45 19.35 -8.27 6.35
C THR A 45 19.23 -6.76 6.22
N SER A 46 18.04 -6.26 5.86
CA SER A 46 17.76 -4.82 5.77
C SER A 46 16.25 -4.58 5.76
N TYR A 47 15.84 -3.31 5.74
CA TYR A 47 14.45 -2.94 5.52
C TYR A 47 14.33 -1.66 4.71
N GLU A 48 13.20 -1.49 4.03
CA GLU A 48 12.82 -0.24 3.36
C GLU A 48 11.51 0.28 3.94
N ILE A 49 11.48 1.57 4.30
CA ILE A 49 10.28 2.29 4.73
C ILE A 49 9.76 3.10 3.54
N LEU A 50 8.55 2.77 3.12
CA LEU A 50 7.80 3.40 2.05
C LEU A 50 6.48 3.96 2.58
N ALA A 51 5.82 4.76 1.77
CA ALA A 51 4.43 5.12 2.01
C ALA A 51 3.68 5.29 0.69
N GLY A 52 2.37 5.08 0.74
CA GLY A 52 1.50 5.30 -0.39
C GLY A 52 0.04 5.41 0.01
N GLN A 53 -0.77 5.99 -0.88
CA GLN A 53 -2.23 6.05 -0.72
C GLN A 53 -2.85 4.75 -1.23
N LEU A 54 -3.78 4.17 -0.47
CA LEU A 54 -4.51 2.99 -0.93
C LEU A 54 -5.48 3.35 -2.05
N ILE A 55 -5.17 2.94 -3.28
CA ILE A 55 -5.98 3.22 -4.47
C ILE A 55 -6.90 2.06 -4.86
N ARG A 56 -6.45 0.81 -4.69
CA ARG A 56 -7.23 -0.40 -4.99
C ARG A 56 -6.94 -1.49 -3.95
N ALA A 57 -7.94 -2.32 -3.65
CA ALA A 57 -7.78 -3.52 -2.84
C ALA A 57 -8.72 -4.60 -3.36
N ASN A 58 -8.18 -5.70 -3.88
CA ASN A 58 -8.97 -6.80 -4.42
C ASN A 58 -8.19 -8.13 -4.33
N ARG A 59 -8.87 -9.24 -4.59
CA ARG A 59 -8.28 -10.59 -4.48
C ARG A 59 -7.26 -10.91 -5.58
N SER A 60 -7.34 -10.25 -6.74
CA SER A 60 -6.43 -10.50 -7.86
C SER A 60 -5.09 -9.80 -7.70
N GLU A 61 -5.09 -8.57 -7.18
CA GLU A 61 -3.90 -7.71 -7.10
C GLU A 61 -3.36 -7.56 -5.67
N GLY A 62 -4.19 -7.78 -4.65
CA GLY A 62 -3.86 -7.45 -3.27
C GLY A 62 -4.25 -6.02 -2.91
N PHE A 63 -3.50 -5.40 -1.99
CA PHE A 63 -3.54 -3.96 -1.79
C PHE A 63 -2.61 -3.29 -2.80
N VAL A 64 -3.13 -2.29 -3.51
CA VAL A 64 -2.35 -1.48 -4.44
C VAL A 64 -2.23 -0.07 -3.89
N LEU A 65 -1.00 0.34 -3.61
CA LEU A 65 -0.68 1.67 -3.09
C LEU A 65 -0.06 2.52 -4.20
N SER A 66 -0.58 3.75 -4.39
CA SER A 66 0.15 4.77 -5.13
C SER A 66 1.20 5.38 -4.21
N LEU A 67 2.48 5.11 -4.47
CA LEU A 67 3.59 5.55 -3.65
C LEU A 67 3.73 7.08 -3.65
N VAL A 68 4.32 7.60 -2.57
CA VAL A 68 4.67 9.02 -2.37
C VAL A 68 6.17 9.20 -2.15
N GLY A 69 6.62 10.45 -1.94
CA GLY A 69 8.04 10.78 -1.79
C GLY A 69 8.79 10.64 -3.11
N LYS A 70 10.02 10.12 -3.08
CA LYS A 70 10.84 9.98 -4.31
C LYS A 70 10.31 8.93 -5.30
N LYS A 71 9.45 8.01 -4.87
CA LYS A 71 8.80 7.01 -5.73
C LYS A 71 7.37 7.43 -6.12
N SER A 72 7.05 8.73 -6.04
CA SER A 72 5.70 9.25 -6.30
C SER A 72 5.14 8.78 -7.65
N GLY A 73 3.90 8.30 -7.65
CA GLY A 73 3.19 7.83 -8.85
C GLY A 73 3.52 6.40 -9.28
N GLN A 74 4.46 5.73 -8.61
CA GLN A 74 4.68 4.29 -8.79
C GLN A 74 3.66 3.49 -7.97
N GLU A 75 3.31 2.29 -8.43
CA GLU A 75 2.42 1.39 -7.69
C GLU A 75 3.22 0.36 -6.88
N LEU A 76 2.78 0.10 -5.65
CA LEU A 76 3.27 -0.99 -4.80
C LEU A 76 2.13 -1.97 -4.53
N PHE A 77 2.38 -3.24 -4.83
CA PHE A 77 1.45 -4.34 -4.64
C PHE A 77 1.81 -5.10 -3.35
N LEU A 78 0.84 -5.31 -2.48
CA LEU A 78 1.00 -6.00 -1.19
C LEU A 78 -0.05 -7.11 -1.05
N PRO A 79 0.24 -8.20 -0.34
CA PRO A 79 -0.74 -9.27 -0.07
C PRO A 79 -2.02 -8.72 0.56
N LEU A 80 -3.20 -9.25 0.16
CA LEU A 80 -4.50 -8.90 0.75
C LEU A 80 -4.67 -9.50 2.15
N VAL A 81 -3.94 -8.98 3.13
CA VAL A 81 -3.98 -9.40 4.54
C VAL A 81 -4.30 -8.19 5.42
N PRO A 82 -5.59 -7.83 5.61
CA PRO A 82 -5.96 -6.65 6.40
C PRO A 82 -5.45 -6.66 7.84
N ALA A 83 -5.32 -7.85 8.44
CA ALA A 83 -4.78 -8.02 9.80
C ALA A 83 -3.28 -7.66 9.93
N ALA A 84 -2.56 -7.47 8.82
CA ALA A 84 -1.17 -7.03 8.83
C ALA A 84 -1.01 -5.52 9.10
N PHE A 85 -2.12 -4.76 9.12
CA PHE A 85 -2.12 -3.33 9.31
C PHE A 85 -2.55 -2.93 10.73
N ASN A 86 -1.77 -2.05 11.34
CA ASN A 86 -2.09 -1.42 12.62
C ASN A 86 -2.36 0.08 12.42
N LEU A 87 -3.15 0.68 13.30
CA LEU A 87 -3.30 2.13 13.34
C LEU A 87 -1.95 2.78 13.68
N GLN A 88 -1.63 3.83 12.95
CA GLN A 88 -0.42 4.60 13.15
C GLN A 88 -0.77 5.93 13.84
N PRO A 89 -0.02 6.33 14.89
CA PRO A 89 -0.21 7.63 15.50
C PRO A 89 -0.02 8.78 14.49
N PRO A 90 -0.71 9.92 14.67
CA PRO A 90 -0.41 11.12 13.90
C PRO A 90 1.01 11.61 14.22
N GLY A 91 1.66 12.23 13.24
CA GLY A 91 3.03 12.71 13.37
C GLY A 91 3.78 12.77 12.03
N GLN A 92 5.05 13.15 12.10
CA GLN A 92 5.95 13.15 10.95
C GLN A 92 6.78 11.87 10.91
N TYR A 93 6.85 11.25 9.74
CA TYR A 93 7.57 10.00 9.52
C TYR A 93 8.52 10.13 8.34
N MET A 94 9.77 9.72 8.55
CA MET A 94 10.80 9.73 7.51
C MET A 94 10.80 8.39 6.77
N LEU A 95 10.71 8.46 5.43
CA LEU A 95 10.85 7.32 4.54
C LEU A 95 12.33 7.01 4.31
N SER A 96 12.65 5.77 3.90
CA SER A 96 14.04 5.38 3.59
C SER A 96 14.67 6.21 2.47
N CYS A 97 13.86 6.82 1.60
CA CYS A 97 14.33 7.70 0.53
C CYS A 97 14.67 9.14 1.01
N GLY A 98 14.47 9.44 2.31
CA GLY A 98 14.71 10.73 2.95
C GLY A 98 13.53 11.71 2.90
N SER A 99 12.45 11.37 2.20
CA SER A 99 11.22 12.17 2.23
C SER A 99 10.54 12.06 3.59
N VAL A 100 9.96 13.15 4.08
CA VAL A 100 9.11 13.17 5.28
C VAL A 100 7.65 13.19 4.83
N ILE A 101 6.82 12.36 5.45
CA ILE A 101 5.36 12.35 5.29
C ILE A 101 4.69 12.71 6.61
N GLU A 102 3.43 13.13 6.54
CA GLU A 102 2.67 13.54 7.72
C GLU A 102 1.41 12.71 7.88
N ASN A 103 1.12 12.33 9.11
CA ASN A 103 -0.11 11.69 9.55
C ASN A 103 -0.55 10.47 8.71
N PRO A 104 0.32 9.47 8.47
CA PRO A 104 -0.14 8.18 7.96
C PRO A 104 -1.14 7.56 8.94
N VAL A 105 -2.17 6.90 8.41
CA VAL A 105 -3.27 6.32 9.21
C VAL A 105 -2.95 4.90 9.63
N PHE A 106 -2.26 4.15 8.77
CA PHE A 106 -1.92 2.74 9.01
C PHE A 106 -0.44 2.46 8.80
N LEU A 107 0.05 1.41 9.48
CA LEU A 107 1.36 0.81 9.28
C LEU A 107 1.20 -0.67 8.96
N GLY A 108 1.74 -1.11 7.82
CA GLY A 108 1.90 -2.52 7.46
C GLY A 108 3.38 -2.92 7.41
N ALA A 109 3.70 -4.13 7.86
CA ALA A 109 5.05 -4.69 7.75
C ALA A 109 5.00 -6.03 7.01
N PHE A 110 5.85 -6.19 6.00
CA PHE A 110 5.87 -7.36 5.12
C PHE A 110 7.29 -7.86 4.92
N ASP A 111 7.44 -9.17 4.87
CA ASP A 111 8.72 -9.83 4.59
C ASP A 111 8.84 -10.09 3.10
N VAL A 112 9.99 -9.71 2.54
CA VAL A 112 10.36 -9.91 1.15
C VAL A 112 11.55 -10.86 1.14
N TYR A 113 11.28 -12.10 0.76
CA TYR A 113 12.29 -13.12 0.58
C TYR A 113 13.01 -12.90 -0.75
N ARG A 114 14.34 -12.73 -0.68
CA ARG A 114 15.16 -12.71 -1.90
C ARG A 114 15.67 -14.12 -2.19
N PRO A 115 15.44 -14.66 -3.40
CA PRO A 115 16.19 -15.83 -3.83
C PRO A 115 17.69 -15.49 -3.88
N SER A 116 18.50 -16.48 -3.56
CA SER A 116 19.98 -16.38 -3.54
C SER A 116 20.56 -16.05 -4.91
#